data_AF-A0A093USI2-F1
#
_entry.id   AF-A0A093USI2-F1
#
_cell.length_a   1.000
_cell.length_b   1.000
_cell.length_c   1.000
_cell.angle_alpha   90.00
_cell.angle_beta   90.00
_cell.angle_gamma   90.00
#
_symmetry.space_group_name_H-M   'P 1'
#
loop_
_entity.id
_entity.type
_entity.pdbx_description
1 polymer ?
#
loop_
_entity_poly.entity_id
_entity_poly.type
_entity_poly.pdbx_seq_one_letter_code
_entity_poly.pdbx_strand_id
1 'polypeptide(L)'
;MGLLPARKAVALQISAGQAIKIINTHGKQVVDFWAFNPSDPRDFLSMVHTRTVLRKVAVRLGDSLYSTRRKPMLTIEEDTTKGVHDIIWSTCDAERYRMQGVQGYHDNCSENMHTALKTGFPDWAGIPDNWVPDPFNTFMNVAIDHHGGLDIREPTSEKGQYIVLRSNADLILVMSSCPQDIEAVNGGMPTDCEYEILDTLSKEDSKEDQVAIIPAPTKTLSTRPQRRIKVALSFDFDAVSHWLGTGCHPDNNMADYSSGVFAGQIGAIRLLNMLKKFDIADKVTWFVPGHTMETFPETVQQVVKSGAEIGLHGYAHEGIYQMTVDQERDVLEKCIEVATKLCGKAPRGYRAPMYTIRETTVEMLRKHKFLYDTSLMHHDSQPYWTPSDHQSSTLILPRTPRLGYTLLQLLHRQNLPKGNILSWRFPAVANSNGYVSTRVVEEMWKDKFLWLWENAKGEEGNSTTDFVFPILMHPDTSGMAHIIGMSERIIKWLKSWGDSVEFHKHEDIAQEWLADQK
;
A
#
# COMPACT_ATOMS: atom_id res chain seq x y z
N MET A 1 -7.76 19.25 36.99
CA MET A 1 -8.70 18.32 36.33
C MET A 1 -9.46 19.08 35.25
N GLY A 2 -9.49 18.53 34.04
CA GLY A 2 -10.34 19.00 32.95
C GLY A 2 -11.69 18.32 32.97
N LEU A 3 -12.71 19.02 32.46
CA LEU A 3 -14.07 18.50 32.32
C LEU A 3 -14.25 17.89 30.93
N LEU A 4 -14.82 16.69 30.86
CA LEU A 4 -15.35 16.08 29.65
C LEU A 4 -16.90 16.14 29.74
N PRO A 5 -17.54 17.15 29.13
CA PRO A 5 -18.98 17.37 29.30
C PRO A 5 -19.80 16.21 28.74
N ALA A 6 -20.92 15.92 29.38
CA ALA A 6 -21.89 14.95 28.89
C ALA A 6 -22.24 15.21 27.41
N ARG A 7 -22.33 14.14 26.61
CA ARG A 7 -22.73 14.17 25.19
C ARG A 7 -21.78 14.97 24.28
N LYS A 8 -20.58 15.35 24.75
CA LYS A 8 -19.58 16.10 23.98
C LYS A 8 -18.22 15.42 24.04
N ALA A 9 -17.31 15.90 23.20
CA ALA A 9 -15.93 15.43 23.16
C ALA A 9 -14.92 16.54 23.44
N VAL A 10 -13.76 16.13 23.94
CA VAL A 10 -12.57 16.94 24.11
C VAL A 10 -11.43 16.31 23.32
N ALA A 11 -10.65 17.15 22.64
CA ALA A 11 -9.39 16.74 22.02
C ALA A 11 -8.23 17.47 22.72
N LEU A 12 -7.14 16.76 22.97
CA LEU A 12 -5.95 17.31 23.62
C LEU A 12 -4.69 16.61 23.12
N GLN A 13 -3.54 17.25 23.32
CA GLN A 13 -2.24 16.66 22.98
C GLN A 13 -1.56 16.13 24.24
N ILE A 14 -0.90 14.98 24.13
CA ILE A 14 -0.11 14.38 25.19
C ILE A 14 1.27 13.98 24.65
N SER A 15 2.31 14.18 25.45
CA SER A 15 3.67 13.78 25.08
C SER A 15 4.00 12.35 25.50
N ALA A 16 4.99 11.75 24.82
CA ALA A 16 5.51 10.46 25.21
C ALA A 16 5.93 10.43 26.69
N GLY A 17 5.49 9.40 27.42
CA GLY A 17 5.77 9.21 28.84
C GLY A 17 4.77 9.88 29.80
N GLN A 18 4.00 10.87 29.36
CA GLN A 18 2.85 11.36 30.15
C GLN A 18 1.73 10.33 30.15
N ALA A 19 0.79 10.44 31.09
CA ALA A 19 -0.40 9.59 31.14
C ALA A 19 -1.68 10.43 31.16
N ILE A 20 -2.77 9.87 30.63
CA ILE A 20 -4.11 10.44 30.74
C ILE A 20 -4.91 9.61 31.74
N LYS A 21 -5.40 10.25 32.79
CA LYS A 21 -6.33 9.69 33.76
C LYS A 21 -7.74 10.09 33.37
N ILE A 22 -8.64 9.12 33.20
CA ILE A 22 -10.04 9.33 32.86
C ILE A 22 -10.88 8.85 34.04
N ILE A 23 -11.64 9.76 34.64
CA ILE A 23 -12.38 9.56 35.88
C ILE A 23 -13.87 9.53 35.56
N ASN A 24 -14.53 8.45 35.96
CA ASN A 24 -15.97 8.29 35.85
C ASN A 24 -16.65 9.00 37.03
N THR A 25 -16.79 10.33 36.93
CA THR A 25 -17.15 11.23 38.05
C THR A 25 -18.48 10.87 38.69
N HIS A 26 -19.46 10.44 37.89
CA HIS A 26 -20.79 10.05 38.35
C HIS A 26 -21.02 8.53 38.38
N GLY A 27 -20.10 7.75 37.80
CA GLY A 27 -20.28 6.33 37.55
C GLY A 27 -21.06 6.08 36.26
N LYS A 28 -20.92 4.88 35.70
CA LYS A 28 -21.69 4.39 34.54
C LYS A 28 -21.50 5.12 33.21
N GLN A 29 -20.80 6.23 33.13
CA GLN A 29 -20.57 6.92 31.85
C GLN A 29 -19.54 6.16 30.99
N VAL A 30 -19.88 5.85 29.75
CA VAL A 30 -18.94 5.33 28.76
C VAL A 30 -18.23 6.48 28.06
N VAL A 31 -16.93 6.31 27.84
CA VAL A 31 -16.12 7.27 27.09
C VAL A 31 -15.46 6.56 25.91
N ASP A 32 -15.88 6.96 24.71
CA ASP A 32 -15.24 6.54 23.46
C ASP A 32 -13.91 7.29 23.36
N PHE A 33 -12.82 6.54 23.23
CA PHE A 33 -11.46 7.05 23.26
C PHE A 33 -10.71 6.76 21.96
N TRP A 34 -10.05 7.77 21.41
CA TRP A 34 -9.17 7.65 20.25
C TRP A 34 -7.82 8.31 20.53
N ALA A 35 -6.80 7.82 19.83
CA ALA A 35 -5.50 8.47 19.79
C ALA A 35 -4.93 8.45 18.37
N PHE A 36 -4.33 9.56 17.97
CA PHE A 36 -3.76 9.76 16.64
C PHE A 36 -2.31 10.22 16.74
N ASN A 37 -1.47 9.76 15.81
CA ASN A 37 -0.14 10.31 15.64
C ASN A 37 -0.24 11.73 15.05
N PRO A 38 0.28 12.78 15.72
CA PRO A 38 0.21 14.16 15.23
C PRO A 38 0.89 14.34 13.86
N SER A 39 1.89 13.51 13.55
CA SER A 39 2.67 13.60 12.30
C SER A 39 2.12 12.77 11.14
N ASP A 40 1.23 11.80 11.40
CA ASP A 40 0.63 10.95 10.35
C ASP A 40 -0.78 10.50 10.78
N PRO A 41 -1.85 11.10 10.24
CA PRO A 41 -3.23 10.75 10.63
C PRO A 41 -3.63 9.31 10.30
N ARG A 42 -2.83 8.58 9.52
CA ARG A 42 -3.05 7.15 9.20
C ARG A 42 -2.47 6.22 10.27
N ASP A 43 -1.60 6.70 11.14
CA ASP A 43 -1.05 5.97 12.29
C ASP A 43 -1.85 6.35 13.54
N PHE A 44 -2.88 5.56 13.83
CA PHE A 44 -3.82 5.85 14.92
C PHE A 44 -4.15 4.58 15.69
N LEU A 45 -4.71 4.76 16.88
CA LEU A 45 -5.09 3.70 17.80
C LEU A 45 -6.08 2.74 17.15
N SER A 46 -5.74 1.47 17.04
CA SER A 46 -6.51 0.50 16.27
C SER A 46 -6.88 -0.72 17.11
N MET A 47 -8.17 -0.89 17.37
CA MET A 47 -8.67 -2.02 18.14
C MET A 47 -8.50 -3.35 17.39
N VAL A 48 -8.65 -3.36 16.05
CA VAL A 48 -8.37 -4.55 15.22
C VAL A 48 -6.93 -5.04 15.39
N HIS A 49 -5.96 -4.12 15.37
CA HIS A 49 -4.55 -4.46 15.56
C HIS A 49 -4.27 -4.85 17.01
N THR A 50 -4.85 -4.15 17.98
CA THR A 50 -4.74 -4.48 19.40
C THR A 50 -5.22 -5.90 19.69
N ARG A 51 -6.41 -6.29 19.21
CA ARG A 51 -6.93 -7.66 19.34
C ARG A 51 -6.01 -8.69 18.69
N THR A 52 -5.45 -8.36 17.52
CA THR A 52 -4.54 -9.26 16.79
C THR A 52 -3.23 -9.47 17.54
N VAL A 53 -2.64 -8.40 18.10
CA VAL A 53 -1.37 -8.45 18.82
C VAL A 53 -1.54 -9.14 20.17
N LEU A 54 -2.56 -8.77 20.94
CA LEU A 54 -2.83 -9.34 22.26
C LEU A 54 -3.47 -10.74 22.20
N ARG A 55 -4.01 -11.13 21.03
CA ARG A 55 -4.77 -12.36 20.81
C ARG A 55 -5.96 -12.55 21.77
N LYS A 56 -6.63 -11.45 22.09
CA LYS A 56 -7.79 -11.44 22.98
C LYS A 56 -8.71 -10.27 22.67
N VAL A 57 -9.94 -10.38 23.16
CA VAL A 57 -11.03 -9.42 22.96
C VAL A 57 -11.36 -8.60 24.21
N ALA A 58 -10.65 -8.84 25.31
CA ALA A 58 -10.75 -8.10 26.56
C ALA A 58 -9.35 -7.65 26.99
N VAL A 59 -9.22 -6.36 27.27
CA VAL A 59 -7.97 -5.77 27.80
C VAL A 59 -7.88 -5.96 29.31
N ARG A 60 -6.68 -5.86 29.86
CA ARG A 60 -6.42 -5.88 31.30
C ARG A 60 -5.30 -4.89 31.64
N LEU A 61 -5.17 -4.62 32.94
CA LEU A 61 -4.03 -3.90 33.50
C LEU A 61 -2.69 -4.42 32.93
N GLY A 62 -1.84 -3.50 32.48
CA GLY A 62 -0.53 -3.78 31.88
C GLY A 62 -0.54 -4.06 30.37
N ASP A 63 -1.71 -4.21 29.73
CA ASP A 63 -1.75 -4.34 28.27
C ASP A 63 -1.43 -3.01 27.58
N SER A 64 -0.71 -3.10 26.47
CA SER A 64 -0.58 -1.99 25.51
C SER A 64 -1.68 -2.05 24.44
N LEU A 65 -2.15 -0.88 24.04
CA LEU A 65 -3.02 -0.64 22.90
C LEU A 65 -2.16 -0.19 21.71
N TYR A 66 -2.48 -0.70 20.52
CA TYR A 66 -1.58 -0.64 19.36
C TYR A 66 -2.15 0.19 18.22
N SER A 67 -1.26 0.81 17.45
CA SER A 67 -1.62 1.55 16.24
C SER A 67 -1.91 0.64 15.04
N THR A 68 -2.40 1.24 13.94
CA THR A 68 -2.46 0.60 12.61
C THR A 68 -1.10 0.08 12.11
N ARG A 69 0.01 0.64 12.60
CA ARG A 69 1.38 0.18 12.32
C ARG A 69 1.92 -0.80 13.37
N ARG A 70 1.07 -1.32 14.26
CA ARG A 70 1.41 -2.25 15.36
C ARG A 70 2.45 -1.70 16.34
N LYS A 71 2.53 -0.37 16.49
CA LYS A 71 3.34 0.27 17.53
C LYS A 71 2.50 0.44 18.80
N PRO A 72 3.04 0.17 20.00
CA PRO A 72 2.34 0.50 21.23
C PRO A 72 2.14 2.02 21.29
N MET A 73 0.90 2.46 21.50
CA MET A 73 0.54 3.88 21.62
C MET A 73 0.26 4.24 23.06
N LEU A 74 -0.52 3.41 23.75
CA LEU A 74 -0.93 3.63 25.13
C LEU A 74 -0.81 2.32 25.91
N THR A 75 -0.48 2.39 27.19
CA THR A 75 -0.44 1.23 28.08
C THR A 75 -1.36 1.48 29.27
N ILE A 76 -2.19 0.48 29.62
CA ILE A 76 -3.09 0.55 30.78
C ILE A 76 -2.22 0.41 32.03
N GLU A 77 -1.98 1.52 32.72
CA GLU A 77 -1.08 1.59 33.86
C GLU A 77 -1.81 1.40 35.19
N GLU A 78 -3.00 1.99 35.31
CA GLU A 78 -3.90 1.81 36.45
C GLU A 78 -5.33 1.64 35.95
N ASP A 79 -6.09 0.82 36.64
CA ASP A 79 -7.53 0.68 36.44
C ASP A 79 -8.16 0.31 37.79
N THR A 80 -8.95 1.23 38.35
CA THR A 80 -9.63 0.99 39.63
C THR A 80 -11.00 0.34 39.45
N THR A 81 -11.39 0.04 38.22
CA THR A 81 -12.65 -0.64 37.89
C THR A 81 -12.47 -2.16 37.93
N LYS A 82 -13.46 -2.90 37.44
CA LYS A 82 -13.38 -4.36 37.30
C LYS A 82 -12.63 -4.82 36.04
N GLY A 83 -11.99 -3.91 35.29
CA GLY A 83 -11.33 -4.26 34.02
C GLY A 83 -12.28 -4.43 32.84
N VAL A 84 -13.50 -3.88 32.93
CA VAL A 84 -14.52 -4.04 31.89
C VAL A 84 -14.49 -2.84 30.97
N HIS A 85 -13.82 -3.01 29.84
CA HIS A 85 -13.73 -2.05 28.74
C HIS A 85 -13.90 -2.77 27.42
N ASP A 86 -14.56 -2.12 26.46
CA ASP A 86 -14.85 -2.71 25.17
C ASP A 86 -13.87 -2.24 24.09
N ILE A 87 -13.49 -3.19 23.23
CA ILE A 87 -12.63 -2.99 22.07
C ILE A 87 -13.24 -3.59 20.80
N ILE A 88 -14.55 -3.87 20.78
CA ILE A 88 -15.23 -4.52 19.65
C ILE A 88 -16.34 -3.65 19.08
N TRP A 89 -17.09 -2.97 19.93
CA TRP A 89 -18.26 -2.21 19.55
C TRP A 89 -17.89 -0.93 18.82
N SER A 90 -18.58 -0.65 17.72
CA SER A 90 -18.36 0.56 16.95
C SER A 90 -18.89 1.79 17.71
N THR A 91 -18.29 2.95 17.45
CA THR A 91 -18.82 4.25 17.89
C THR A 91 -20.29 4.42 17.52
N CYS A 92 -21.05 5.21 18.30
CA CYS A 92 -22.39 5.61 17.88
C CYS A 92 -22.34 6.68 16.76
N ASP A 93 -23.31 6.61 15.86
CA ASP A 93 -23.51 7.53 14.74
C ASP A 93 -25.00 7.73 14.43
N ALA A 94 -25.31 8.66 13.51
CA ALA A 94 -26.67 8.99 13.14
C ALA A 94 -27.46 7.80 12.57
N GLU A 95 -26.82 6.88 11.84
CA GLU A 95 -27.50 5.71 11.28
C GLU A 95 -27.85 4.70 12.38
N ARG A 96 -26.96 4.49 13.35
CA ARG A 96 -27.24 3.65 14.52
C ARG A 96 -28.46 4.15 15.30
N TYR A 97 -28.55 5.46 15.53
CA TYR A 97 -29.71 6.03 16.23
C TYR A 97 -31.00 5.88 15.42
N ARG A 98 -30.95 6.01 14.09
CA ARG A 98 -32.11 5.73 13.22
C ARG A 98 -32.53 4.26 13.29
N MET A 99 -31.59 3.32 13.32
CA MET A 99 -31.88 1.90 13.51
C MET A 99 -32.56 1.62 14.86
N GLN A 100 -32.23 2.42 15.89
CA GLN A 100 -32.84 2.35 17.22
C GLN A 100 -34.18 3.12 17.31
N GLY A 101 -34.66 3.69 16.20
CA GLY A 101 -35.97 4.33 16.10
C GLY A 101 -36.00 5.83 16.39
N VAL A 102 -34.85 6.48 16.62
CA VAL A 102 -34.79 7.93 16.85
C VAL A 102 -35.26 8.68 15.61
N GLN A 103 -36.20 9.60 15.82
CA GLN A 103 -36.67 10.52 14.78
C GLN A 103 -35.91 11.85 14.90
N GLY A 104 -35.26 12.28 13.82
CA GLY A 104 -34.51 13.53 13.80
C GLY A 104 -33.06 13.38 14.27
N TYR A 105 -32.51 14.48 14.80
CA TYR A 105 -31.11 14.57 15.22
C TYR A 105 -30.90 14.03 16.63
N HIS A 106 -29.77 13.35 16.83
CA HIS A 106 -29.28 12.94 18.14
C HIS A 106 -27.77 13.14 18.19
N ASP A 107 -27.26 13.71 19.30
CA ASP A 107 -25.81 13.82 19.51
C ASP A 107 -25.17 12.43 19.36
N ASN A 108 -24.00 12.35 18.73
CA ASN A 108 -23.31 11.09 18.51
C ASN A 108 -21.80 11.25 18.58
N CYS A 109 -21.12 10.18 19.00
CA CYS A 109 -19.68 10.13 19.20
C CYS A 109 -18.90 10.39 17.92
N SER A 110 -19.41 9.92 16.78
CA SER A 110 -18.81 10.15 15.46
C SER A 110 -18.67 11.65 15.15
N GLU A 111 -19.76 12.41 15.24
CA GLU A 111 -19.74 13.86 15.05
C GLU A 111 -18.96 14.60 16.14
N ASN A 112 -19.09 14.17 17.40
CA ASN A 112 -18.38 14.76 18.52
C ASN A 112 -16.87 14.70 18.33
N MET A 113 -16.34 13.53 17.92
CA MET A 113 -14.91 13.35 17.66
C MET A 113 -14.41 14.30 16.57
N HIS A 114 -15.11 14.36 15.42
CA HIS A 114 -14.77 15.26 14.32
C HIS A 114 -14.82 16.72 14.73
N THR A 115 -15.83 17.12 15.50
CA THR A 115 -15.97 18.49 16.01
C THR A 115 -14.83 18.86 16.94
N ALA A 116 -14.45 17.96 17.87
CA ALA A 116 -13.37 18.17 18.81
C ALA A 116 -12.01 18.28 18.08
N LEU A 117 -11.74 17.43 17.09
CA LEU A 117 -10.53 17.50 16.28
C LEU A 117 -10.44 18.80 15.48
N LYS A 118 -11.51 19.19 14.77
CA LYS A 118 -11.55 20.43 13.97
C LYS A 118 -11.37 21.67 14.83
N THR A 119 -11.94 21.67 16.03
CA THR A 119 -11.88 22.83 16.93
C THR A 119 -10.54 22.90 17.66
N GLY A 120 -10.02 21.78 18.15
CA GLY A 120 -8.77 21.73 18.91
C GLY A 120 -7.50 21.73 18.06
N PHE A 121 -7.59 21.21 16.83
CA PHE A 121 -6.44 21.00 15.93
C PHE A 121 -6.79 21.37 14.48
N PRO A 122 -7.18 22.63 14.20
CA PRO A 122 -7.64 23.04 12.86
C PRO A 122 -6.57 22.90 11.78
N ASP A 123 -5.28 23.01 12.14
CA ASP A 123 -4.15 22.90 11.21
C ASP A 123 -3.65 21.46 11.04
N TRP A 124 -4.18 20.51 11.81
CA TRP A 124 -3.82 19.11 11.67
C TRP A 124 -4.53 18.52 10.45
N ALA A 125 -3.81 17.74 9.65
CA ALA A 125 -4.33 17.16 8.39
C ALA A 125 -5.62 16.34 8.58
N GLY A 126 -5.88 15.88 9.80
CA GLY A 126 -7.15 15.29 10.19
C GLY A 126 -7.39 13.91 9.57
N ILE A 127 -8.60 13.43 9.78
CA ILE A 127 -9.14 12.22 9.14
C ILE A 127 -10.36 12.61 8.28
N PRO A 128 -10.74 11.81 7.28
CA PRO A 128 -11.90 12.13 6.44
C PRO A 128 -13.18 12.29 7.25
N ASP A 129 -13.95 13.35 6.97
CA ASP A 129 -15.20 13.70 7.67
C ASP A 129 -16.27 12.59 7.67
N ASN A 130 -16.21 11.69 6.70
CA ASN A 130 -17.16 10.60 6.51
C ASN A 130 -16.66 9.26 7.09
N TRP A 131 -15.64 9.28 7.94
CA TRP A 131 -15.03 8.09 8.48
C TRP A 131 -14.60 8.27 9.93
N VAL A 132 -14.76 7.22 10.74
CA VAL A 132 -14.35 7.18 12.15
C VAL A 132 -13.70 5.83 12.44
N PRO A 133 -12.52 5.80 13.09
CA PRO A 133 -11.91 4.55 13.53
C PRO A 133 -12.66 3.92 14.72
N ASP A 134 -12.56 2.60 14.87
CA ASP A 134 -13.10 1.89 16.03
C ASP A 134 -12.50 2.47 17.33
N PRO A 135 -13.33 2.99 18.26
CA PRO A 135 -12.85 3.54 19.53
C PRO A 135 -12.35 2.45 20.47
N PHE A 136 -11.51 2.85 21.43
CA PHE A 136 -11.42 2.14 22.70
C PHE A 136 -12.54 2.64 23.61
N ASN A 137 -13.55 1.81 23.89
CA ASN A 137 -14.71 2.19 24.68
C ASN A 137 -14.42 1.95 26.17
N THR A 138 -13.87 2.97 26.84
CA THR A 138 -13.59 2.88 28.28
C THR A 138 -14.90 2.78 29.07
N PHE A 139 -14.87 1.95 30.10
CA PHE A 139 -16.00 1.57 30.98
C PHE A 139 -17.16 0.82 30.33
N MET A 140 -17.16 0.62 29.01
CA MET A 140 -18.26 -0.04 28.30
C MET A 140 -18.29 -1.54 28.57
N ASN A 141 -19.50 -2.07 28.80
CA ASN A 141 -19.73 -3.47 29.14
C ASN A 141 -20.46 -4.19 28.00
N VAL A 142 -19.68 -4.78 27.10
CA VAL A 142 -20.20 -5.67 26.05
C VAL A 142 -19.84 -7.10 26.40
N ALA A 143 -20.86 -7.90 26.72
CA ALA A 143 -20.69 -9.32 26.97
C ALA A 143 -20.68 -10.09 25.66
N ILE A 144 -19.83 -11.11 25.58
CA ILE A 144 -19.74 -12.04 24.45
C ILE A 144 -20.17 -13.42 24.93
N ASP A 145 -21.16 -14.01 24.28
CA ASP A 145 -21.56 -15.37 24.59
C ASP A 145 -20.67 -16.42 23.88
N HIS A 146 -20.89 -17.70 24.20
CA HIS A 146 -20.12 -18.82 23.65
C HIS A 146 -20.35 -19.07 22.15
N HIS A 147 -21.32 -18.41 21.54
CA HIS A 147 -21.59 -18.43 20.11
C HIS A 147 -21.07 -17.17 19.39
N GLY A 148 -20.47 -16.21 20.11
CA GLY A 148 -20.02 -14.95 19.56
C GLY A 148 -21.12 -13.88 19.46
N GLY A 149 -22.30 -14.11 20.05
CA GLY A 149 -23.32 -13.09 20.23
C GLY A 149 -22.83 -11.99 21.16
N LEU A 150 -23.21 -10.75 20.86
CA LEU A 150 -22.82 -9.57 21.63
C LEU A 150 -24.03 -8.96 22.34
N ASP A 151 -23.88 -8.66 23.62
CA ASP A 151 -24.92 -8.16 24.51
C ASP A 151 -24.43 -6.92 25.26
N ILE A 152 -25.05 -5.77 24.99
CA ILE A 152 -24.74 -4.51 25.67
C ILE A 152 -25.40 -4.53 27.03
N ARG A 153 -24.56 -4.43 28.07
CA ARG A 153 -24.99 -4.38 29.46
C ARG A 153 -24.64 -3.04 30.07
N GLU A 154 -25.25 -2.77 31.22
CA GLU A 154 -24.92 -1.60 32.01
C GLU A 154 -23.43 -1.63 32.40
N PRO A 155 -22.70 -0.51 32.27
CA PRO A 155 -21.32 -0.38 32.74
C PRO A 155 -21.15 -0.80 34.19
N THR A 156 -19.99 -1.38 34.47
CA THR A 156 -19.65 -1.84 35.83
C THR A 156 -18.92 -0.78 36.65
N SER A 157 -18.54 0.35 36.05
CA SER A 157 -17.86 1.44 36.72
C SER A 157 -18.75 2.14 37.74
N GLU A 158 -18.17 2.43 38.90
CA GLU A 158 -18.79 3.16 40.00
C GLU A 158 -18.25 4.58 40.08
N LYS A 159 -18.94 5.42 40.86
CA LYS A 159 -18.60 6.83 41.06
C LYS A 159 -17.14 7.00 41.49
N GLY A 160 -16.39 7.83 40.77
CA GLY A 160 -15.01 8.18 41.09
C GLY A 160 -13.96 7.15 40.69
N GLN A 161 -14.37 6.00 40.13
CA GLN A 161 -13.43 5.05 39.56
C GLN A 161 -12.81 5.60 38.27
N TYR A 162 -11.60 5.19 37.97
CA TYR A 162 -10.83 5.74 36.87
C TYR A 162 -9.93 4.69 36.20
N ILE A 163 -9.44 5.05 35.01
CA ILE A 163 -8.38 4.36 34.28
C ILE A 163 -7.26 5.35 33.96
N VAL A 164 -6.00 4.89 33.99
CA VAL A 164 -4.82 5.65 33.60
C VAL A 164 -4.15 4.98 32.40
N LEU A 165 -3.97 5.75 31.33
CA LEU A 165 -3.33 5.30 30.10
C LEU A 165 -2.02 6.06 29.90
N ARG A 166 -0.89 5.36 30.01
CA ARG A 166 0.43 5.95 29.75
C ARG A 166 0.73 6.01 28.27
N SER A 167 1.10 7.18 27.77
CA SER A 167 1.45 7.38 26.38
C SER A 167 2.86 6.86 26.08
N ASN A 168 2.98 6.00 25.08
CA ASN A 168 4.25 5.49 24.56
C ASN A 168 4.83 6.35 23.42
N ALA A 169 4.07 7.37 22.96
CA ALA A 169 4.46 8.28 21.88
C ALA A 169 3.81 9.67 22.09
N ASP A 170 4.16 10.66 21.27
CA ASP A 170 3.41 11.92 21.22
C ASP A 170 2.10 11.70 20.47
N LEU A 171 0.96 12.05 21.07
CA LEU A 171 -0.37 11.71 20.56
C LEU A 171 -1.33 12.90 20.63
N ILE A 172 -2.27 12.96 19.67
CA ILE A 172 -3.53 13.70 19.81
C ILE A 172 -4.57 12.72 20.35
N LEU A 173 -5.11 12.98 21.52
CA LEU A 173 -6.18 12.20 22.13
C LEU A 173 -7.53 12.84 21.85
N VAL A 174 -8.54 12.01 21.66
CA VAL A 174 -9.94 12.46 21.60
C VAL A 174 -10.75 11.57 22.53
N MET A 175 -11.54 12.19 23.39
CA MET A 175 -12.41 11.50 24.36
C MET A 175 -13.82 12.06 24.19
N SER A 176 -14.81 11.20 23.98
CA SER A 176 -16.22 11.57 23.87
C SER A 176 -17.03 10.91 24.97
N SER A 177 -17.68 11.69 25.84
CA SER A 177 -18.70 11.14 26.74
C SER A 177 -19.89 10.70 25.90
N CYS A 178 -20.06 9.38 25.77
CA CYS A 178 -21.03 8.78 24.88
C CYS A 178 -22.45 9.31 25.17
N PRO A 179 -23.17 9.84 24.17
CA PRO A 179 -24.52 10.37 24.35
C PRO A 179 -25.63 9.31 24.38
N GLN A 180 -25.31 8.03 24.24
CA GLN A 180 -26.28 6.94 24.11
C GLN A 180 -27.17 6.81 25.36
N ASP A 181 -28.47 7.07 25.19
CA ASP A 181 -29.49 7.07 26.25
C ASP A 181 -30.64 6.08 25.97
N ILE A 182 -30.57 5.31 24.88
CA ILE A 182 -31.60 4.34 24.47
C ILE A 182 -31.28 2.94 25.00
N GLU A 183 -30.01 2.55 24.95
CA GLU A 183 -29.52 1.25 25.42
C GLU A 183 -28.76 1.38 26.76
N ALA A 184 -28.33 0.26 27.32
CA ALA A 184 -27.71 0.22 28.64
C ALA A 184 -26.31 0.88 28.73
N VAL A 185 -25.75 1.38 27.62
CA VAL A 185 -24.37 1.88 27.47
C VAL A 185 -23.98 2.92 28.54
N ASN A 186 -24.89 3.76 29.02
CA ASN A 186 -24.61 4.77 30.06
C ASN A 186 -25.48 4.62 31.31
N GLY A 187 -26.07 3.45 31.54
CA GLY A 187 -27.11 3.30 32.58
C GLY A 187 -28.37 4.15 32.32
N GLY A 188 -28.59 4.55 31.06
CA GLY A 188 -29.77 5.32 30.61
C GLY A 188 -29.68 6.83 30.77
N MET A 189 -28.63 7.38 31.38
CA MET A 189 -28.46 8.84 31.52
C MET A 189 -27.00 9.25 31.28
N PRO A 190 -26.69 9.88 30.13
CA PRO A 190 -25.36 10.42 29.87
C PRO A 190 -24.99 11.51 30.89
N THR A 191 -23.81 11.39 31.47
CA THR A 191 -23.22 12.31 32.44
C THR A 191 -21.83 12.75 31.98
N ASP A 192 -21.28 13.75 32.65
CA ASP A 192 -19.93 14.22 32.46
C ASP A 192 -18.90 13.31 33.16
N CYS A 193 -17.68 13.36 32.64
CA CYS A 193 -16.50 12.75 33.23
C CYS A 193 -15.44 13.81 33.48
N GLU A 194 -14.44 13.48 34.26
CA GLU A 194 -13.26 14.32 34.46
C GLU A 194 -12.03 13.62 33.91
N TYR A 195 -11.02 14.41 33.54
CA TYR A 195 -9.73 13.88 33.13
C TYR A 195 -8.57 14.70 33.70
N GLU A 196 -7.41 14.08 33.76
CA GLU A 196 -6.18 14.69 34.25
C GLU A 196 -4.98 14.16 33.47
N ILE A 197 -4.11 15.07 33.01
CA ILE A 197 -2.82 14.68 32.43
C ILE A 197 -1.83 14.56 33.58
N LEU A 198 -1.21 13.39 33.69
CA LEU A 198 -0.19 13.07 34.67
C LEU A 198 1.18 13.14 34.01
N ASP A 199 2.13 13.80 34.66
CA ASP A 199 3.49 13.92 34.16
C ASP A 199 4.28 12.61 34.29
N THR A 200 5.45 12.58 33.65
CA THR A 200 6.35 11.41 33.65
C THR A 200 6.75 11.05 35.09
N LEU A 201 6.65 9.77 35.45
CA LEU A 201 7.15 9.31 36.75
C LEU A 201 8.65 9.60 36.84
N SER A 202 9.08 10.23 37.94
CA SER A 202 10.49 10.33 38.31
C SER A 202 11.09 8.93 38.47
N LYS A 203 12.30 8.74 37.93
CA LYS A 203 13.03 7.48 37.73
C LYS A 203 13.35 6.60 38.96
N GLU A 204 12.64 6.70 40.09
CA GLU A 204 13.06 5.99 41.32
C GLU A 204 12.52 4.55 41.48
N ASP A 205 11.50 4.10 40.73
CA ASP A 205 10.80 2.84 41.07
C ASP A 205 10.71 1.73 39.99
N SER A 206 11.56 1.72 38.94
CA SER A 206 11.59 0.57 38.02
C SER A 206 13.00 0.03 37.77
N LYS A 207 13.25 -1.15 38.33
CA LYS A 207 14.40 -2.00 37.96
C LYS A 207 14.27 -2.41 36.50
N GLU A 208 15.38 -2.21 35.80
CA GLU A 208 15.58 -2.39 34.38
C GLU A 208 15.36 -3.82 33.88
N ASP A 209 14.70 -3.94 32.74
CA ASP A 209 15.15 -4.83 31.65
C ASP A 209 15.44 -3.93 30.44
N GLN A 210 16.71 -3.53 30.27
CA GLN A 210 17.16 -2.72 29.14
C GLN A 210 17.24 -3.60 27.89
N VAL A 211 16.29 -3.44 26.96
CA VAL A 211 16.56 -3.68 25.53
C VAL A 211 17.00 -2.34 24.94
N ALA A 212 18.24 -2.29 24.45
CA ALA A 212 18.88 -1.08 23.95
C ALA A 212 18.05 -0.41 22.83
N ILE A 213 17.44 0.73 23.17
CA ILE A 213 16.85 1.64 22.19
C ILE A 213 18.02 2.42 21.58
N ILE A 214 18.30 2.14 20.31
CA ILE A 214 19.21 2.94 19.49
C ILE A 214 18.57 4.33 19.35
N PRO A 215 19.24 5.43 19.72
CA PRO A 215 18.64 6.75 19.62
C PRO A 215 18.40 7.10 18.14
N ALA A 216 17.15 7.45 17.82
CA ALA A 216 16.83 8.03 16.52
C ALA A 216 17.52 9.41 16.43
N PRO A 217 18.26 9.70 15.35
CA PRO A 217 18.95 10.97 15.22
C PRO A 217 17.92 12.10 15.13
N THR A 218 18.13 13.12 15.95
CA THR A 218 17.42 14.40 15.88
C THR A 218 17.71 15.04 14.53
N LYS A 219 16.83 14.82 13.54
CA LYS A 219 16.85 15.63 12.32
C LYS A 219 16.14 16.93 12.63
N THR A 220 16.93 17.98 12.86
CA THR A 220 16.58 19.34 12.46
C THR A 220 15.83 19.29 11.13
N LEU A 221 14.72 20.02 11.01
CA LEU A 221 14.00 20.29 9.76
C LEU A 221 14.95 21.03 8.79
N SER A 222 15.90 20.28 8.25
CA SER A 222 16.56 20.57 6.99
C SER A 222 15.45 20.54 5.95
N THR A 223 15.30 21.63 5.22
CA THR A 223 14.56 21.67 3.95
C THR A 223 14.88 20.40 3.19
N ARG A 224 13.95 19.44 3.15
CA ARG A 224 14.20 18.14 2.54
C ARG A 224 14.69 18.41 1.11
N PRO A 225 15.85 17.88 0.69
CA PRO A 225 16.25 18.01 -0.69
C PRO A 225 15.11 17.48 -1.56
N GLN A 226 14.78 18.21 -2.63
CA GLN A 226 13.75 17.82 -3.59
C GLN A 226 14.14 16.45 -4.14
N ARG A 227 13.48 15.39 -3.65
CA ARG A 227 13.74 14.03 -4.12
C ARG A 227 13.27 13.92 -5.57
N ARG A 228 13.98 13.16 -6.39
CA ARG A 228 13.67 12.91 -7.80
C ARG A 228 13.37 11.43 -8.01
N ILE A 229 12.09 11.10 -8.15
CA ILE A 229 11.60 9.73 -8.30
C ILE A 229 11.08 9.55 -9.72
N LYS A 230 11.51 8.47 -10.37
CA LYS A 230 11.01 8.08 -11.69
C LYS A 230 10.07 6.90 -11.58
N VAL A 231 8.84 7.07 -12.02
CA VAL A 231 7.85 6.00 -12.12
C VAL A 231 7.97 5.37 -13.50
N ALA A 232 8.33 4.09 -13.52
CA ALA A 232 8.38 3.28 -14.72
C ALA A 232 7.06 2.49 -14.83
N LEU A 233 6.01 3.16 -15.31
CA LEU A 233 4.70 2.51 -15.53
C LEU A 233 4.72 1.77 -16.87
N SER A 234 4.56 0.45 -16.82
CA SER A 234 4.53 -0.40 -18.01
C SER A 234 3.32 -1.30 -18.11
N PHE A 235 3.04 -1.70 -19.35
CA PHE A 235 1.95 -2.59 -19.72
C PHE A 235 2.49 -3.78 -20.51
N ASP A 236 2.34 -4.98 -19.97
CA ASP A 236 2.59 -6.22 -20.72
C ASP A 236 1.29 -6.56 -21.47
N PHE A 237 1.31 -6.39 -22.80
CA PHE A 237 0.13 -6.48 -23.65
C PHE A 237 -0.07 -7.90 -24.18
N ASP A 238 -0.26 -8.85 -23.27
CA ASP A 238 -0.23 -10.27 -23.62
C ASP A 238 -1.40 -10.68 -24.51
N ALA A 239 -2.64 -10.33 -24.15
CA ALA A 239 -3.83 -10.66 -24.93
C ALA A 239 -3.91 -12.17 -25.28
N VAL A 240 -4.24 -12.50 -26.53
CA VAL A 240 -4.38 -13.88 -26.98
C VAL A 240 -3.06 -14.65 -26.89
N SER A 241 -1.91 -13.97 -27.06
CA SER A 241 -0.60 -14.64 -27.06
C SER A 241 -0.33 -15.36 -25.74
N HIS A 242 -0.82 -14.82 -24.62
CA HIS A 242 -0.67 -15.46 -23.32
C HIS A 242 -1.20 -16.89 -23.31
N TRP A 243 -2.38 -17.12 -23.89
CA TRP A 243 -3.05 -18.42 -23.91
C TRP A 243 -2.41 -19.42 -24.88
N LEU A 244 -1.55 -18.94 -25.78
CA LEU A 244 -0.79 -19.77 -26.72
C LEU A 244 0.57 -20.21 -26.16
N GLY A 245 1.22 -19.35 -25.36
CA GLY A 245 2.51 -19.63 -24.73
C GLY A 245 2.36 -20.05 -23.26
N THR A 246 2.34 -19.07 -22.37
CA THR A 246 2.39 -19.29 -20.90
C THR A 246 1.17 -20.01 -20.35
N GLY A 247 -0.02 -19.60 -20.74
CA GLY A 247 -1.29 -20.19 -20.32
C GLY A 247 -1.73 -21.37 -21.20
N CYS A 248 -0.84 -21.91 -22.04
CA CYS A 248 -1.19 -22.98 -22.97
C CYS A 248 -1.55 -24.27 -22.23
N HIS A 249 -2.76 -24.76 -22.47
CA HIS A 249 -3.26 -26.00 -21.88
C HIS A 249 -4.21 -26.71 -22.86
N PRO A 250 -4.21 -28.06 -22.92
CA PRO A 250 -5.11 -28.81 -23.80
C PRO A 250 -6.61 -28.52 -23.58
N ASP A 251 -6.98 -28.16 -22.35
CA ASP A 251 -8.37 -27.86 -21.97
C ASP A 251 -8.76 -26.38 -22.14
N ASN A 252 -7.88 -25.55 -22.70
CA ASN A 252 -8.22 -24.17 -23.02
C ASN A 252 -9.40 -24.14 -23.99
N ASN A 253 -10.37 -23.28 -23.69
CA ASN A 253 -11.61 -23.20 -24.44
C ASN A 253 -11.86 -21.79 -24.96
N MET A 254 -12.97 -21.61 -25.68
CA MET A 254 -13.32 -20.35 -26.32
C MET A 254 -13.42 -19.18 -25.33
N ALA A 255 -13.80 -19.43 -24.07
CA ALA A 255 -13.87 -18.39 -23.05
C ALA A 255 -12.48 -17.85 -22.69
N ASP A 256 -11.46 -18.71 -22.61
CA ASP A 256 -10.09 -18.31 -22.31
C ASP A 256 -9.55 -17.40 -23.41
N TYR A 257 -9.64 -17.82 -24.68
CA TYR A 257 -9.24 -16.99 -25.81
C TYR A 257 -10.05 -15.69 -25.93
N SER A 258 -11.34 -15.72 -25.60
CA SER A 258 -12.19 -14.51 -25.60
C SER A 258 -11.68 -13.44 -24.61
N SER A 259 -11.06 -13.85 -23.49
CA SER A 259 -10.46 -12.90 -22.54
C SER A 259 -9.24 -12.19 -23.12
N GLY A 260 -8.43 -12.90 -23.91
CA GLY A 260 -7.33 -12.30 -24.67
C GLY A 260 -7.82 -11.34 -25.75
N VAL A 261 -8.93 -11.67 -26.42
CA VAL A 261 -9.58 -10.75 -27.39
C VAL A 261 -10.10 -9.49 -26.68
N PHE A 262 -10.70 -9.63 -25.49
CA PHE A 262 -11.09 -8.49 -24.66
C PHE A 262 -9.90 -7.57 -24.35
N ALA A 263 -8.75 -8.14 -23.96
CA ALA A 263 -7.54 -7.36 -23.69
C ALA A 263 -7.10 -6.57 -24.93
N GLY A 264 -7.05 -7.24 -26.08
CA GLY A 264 -6.66 -6.70 -27.39
C GLY A 264 -7.56 -5.57 -27.92
N GLN A 265 -8.87 -5.71 -27.77
CA GLN A 265 -9.84 -4.78 -28.36
C GLN A 265 -10.34 -3.71 -27.39
N ILE A 266 -10.47 -4.05 -26.10
CA ILE A 266 -11.16 -3.22 -25.10
C ILE A 266 -10.22 -2.80 -23.99
N GLY A 267 -9.52 -3.75 -23.36
CA GLY A 267 -8.67 -3.50 -22.19
C GLY A 267 -7.59 -2.46 -22.47
N ALA A 268 -6.87 -2.62 -23.58
CA ALA A 268 -5.78 -1.73 -23.95
C ALA A 268 -6.28 -0.31 -24.30
N ILE A 269 -7.39 -0.20 -25.03
CA ILE A 269 -8.00 1.10 -25.37
C ILE A 269 -8.48 1.84 -24.12
N ARG A 270 -9.07 1.13 -23.16
CA ARG A 270 -9.49 1.73 -21.88
C ARG A 270 -8.30 2.28 -21.11
N LEU A 271 -7.22 1.51 -20.99
CA LEU A 271 -5.99 1.96 -20.34
C LEU A 271 -5.38 3.15 -21.08
N LEU A 272 -5.32 3.12 -22.40
CA LEU A 272 -4.80 4.22 -23.20
C LEU A 272 -5.61 5.52 -22.99
N ASN A 273 -6.94 5.43 -22.98
CA ASN A 273 -7.81 6.58 -22.72
C ASN A 273 -7.64 7.13 -21.29
N MET A 274 -7.48 6.25 -20.30
CA MET A 274 -7.15 6.63 -18.93
C MET A 274 -5.81 7.36 -18.87
N LEU A 275 -4.77 6.85 -19.52
CA LEU A 275 -3.44 7.47 -19.55
C LEU A 275 -3.48 8.86 -20.20
N LYS A 276 -4.27 9.03 -21.28
CA LYS A 276 -4.50 10.33 -21.92
C LYS A 276 -5.19 11.31 -20.98
N LYS A 277 -6.19 10.86 -20.22
CA LYS A 277 -6.87 11.66 -19.19
C LYS A 277 -5.91 12.17 -18.11
N PHE A 278 -4.85 11.43 -17.80
CA PHE A 278 -3.81 11.83 -16.85
C PHE A 278 -2.60 12.52 -17.48
N ASP A 279 -2.59 12.74 -18.80
CA ASP A 279 -1.48 13.36 -19.53
C ASP A 279 -0.13 12.64 -19.33
N ILE A 280 -0.16 11.30 -19.40
CA ILE A 280 1.02 10.43 -19.29
C ILE A 280 1.08 9.34 -20.36
N ALA A 281 0.21 9.39 -21.38
CA ALA A 281 0.12 8.36 -22.43
C ALA A 281 1.38 8.26 -23.30
N ASP A 282 2.19 9.31 -23.34
CA ASP A 282 3.48 9.39 -24.03
C ASP A 282 4.66 9.11 -23.10
N LYS A 283 4.44 8.79 -21.82
CA LYS A 283 5.46 8.61 -20.77
C LYS A 283 5.47 7.21 -20.17
N VAL A 284 4.92 6.23 -20.89
CA VAL A 284 4.81 4.83 -20.46
C VAL A 284 5.42 3.89 -21.49
N THR A 285 5.67 2.66 -21.07
CA THR A 285 6.22 1.60 -21.94
C THR A 285 5.23 0.45 -22.08
N TRP A 286 5.00 -0.01 -23.30
CA TRP A 286 4.20 -1.20 -23.60
C TRP A 286 5.12 -2.29 -24.12
N PHE A 287 5.21 -3.41 -23.41
CA PHE A 287 5.90 -4.60 -23.91
C PHE A 287 4.86 -5.46 -24.61
N VAL A 288 5.03 -5.62 -25.92
CA VAL A 288 4.00 -6.22 -26.78
C VAL A 288 4.56 -7.48 -27.44
N PRO A 289 3.89 -8.63 -27.30
CA PRO A 289 4.26 -9.83 -28.04
C PRO A 289 4.03 -9.65 -29.54
N GLY A 290 4.89 -10.25 -30.38
CA GLY A 290 4.78 -10.19 -31.85
C GLY A 290 3.41 -10.64 -32.37
N HIS A 291 2.86 -11.71 -31.81
CA HIS A 291 1.50 -12.18 -32.12
C HIS A 291 0.45 -11.09 -31.84
N THR A 292 0.54 -10.39 -30.70
CA THR A 292 -0.38 -9.29 -30.35
C THR A 292 -0.25 -8.14 -31.34
N MET A 293 0.96 -7.80 -31.78
CA MET A 293 1.19 -6.77 -32.80
C MET A 293 0.47 -7.09 -34.12
N GLU A 294 0.50 -8.35 -34.56
CA GLU A 294 -0.13 -8.78 -35.82
C GLU A 294 -1.63 -9.06 -35.68
N THR A 295 -2.09 -9.44 -34.49
CA THR A 295 -3.51 -9.75 -34.23
C THR A 295 -4.34 -8.49 -33.98
N PHE A 296 -3.78 -7.49 -33.28
CA PHE A 296 -4.46 -6.24 -32.94
C PHE A 296 -3.72 -5.01 -33.47
N PRO A 297 -3.38 -4.94 -34.77
CA PRO A 297 -2.50 -3.90 -35.31
C PRO A 297 -3.09 -2.50 -35.13
N GLU A 298 -4.41 -2.34 -35.24
CA GLU A 298 -5.08 -1.05 -35.04
C GLU A 298 -4.94 -0.54 -33.60
N THR A 299 -5.10 -1.41 -32.61
CA THR A 299 -4.93 -1.06 -31.19
C THR A 299 -3.48 -0.69 -30.90
N VAL A 300 -2.53 -1.52 -31.35
CA VAL A 300 -1.10 -1.24 -31.13
C VAL A 300 -0.68 0.05 -31.85
N GLN A 301 -1.20 0.33 -33.03
CA GLN A 301 -0.95 1.59 -33.73
C GLN A 301 -1.46 2.80 -32.95
N GLN A 302 -2.58 2.69 -32.21
CA GLN A 302 -3.05 3.76 -31.33
C GLN A 302 -2.11 4.02 -30.15
N VAL A 303 -1.51 2.96 -29.60
CA VAL A 303 -0.47 3.07 -28.55
C VAL A 303 0.79 3.74 -29.12
N VAL A 304 1.24 3.34 -30.31
CA VAL A 304 2.37 4.01 -30.99
C VAL A 304 2.08 5.49 -31.23
N LYS A 305 0.88 5.82 -31.72
CA LYS A 305 0.44 7.20 -31.96
C LYS A 305 0.34 8.04 -30.69
N SER A 306 0.24 7.44 -29.50
CA SER A 306 0.26 8.20 -28.25
C SER A 306 1.67 8.63 -27.83
N GLY A 307 2.71 8.18 -28.52
CA GLY A 307 4.10 8.46 -28.18
C GLY A 307 4.67 7.54 -27.09
N ALA A 308 3.92 6.52 -26.65
CA ALA A 308 4.40 5.50 -25.73
C ALA A 308 5.59 4.74 -26.32
N GLU A 309 6.46 4.24 -25.45
CA GLU A 309 7.52 3.32 -25.86
C GLU A 309 6.94 1.92 -26.17
N ILE A 310 7.45 1.26 -27.22
CA ILE A 310 7.18 -0.15 -27.50
C ILE A 310 8.44 -0.98 -27.25
N GLY A 311 8.35 -1.91 -26.31
CA GLY A 311 9.34 -2.97 -26.06
C GLY A 311 8.85 -4.33 -26.57
N LEU A 312 9.77 -5.28 -26.73
CA LEU A 312 9.44 -6.65 -27.14
C LEU A 312 9.08 -7.54 -25.96
N HIS A 313 8.17 -8.50 -26.20
CA HIS A 313 7.70 -9.45 -25.20
C HIS A 313 7.48 -10.88 -25.74
N GLY A 314 8.45 -11.43 -26.48
CA GLY A 314 8.29 -12.70 -27.20
C GLY A 314 7.33 -12.59 -28.39
N TYR A 315 7.00 -13.71 -29.04
CA TYR A 315 6.05 -13.70 -30.16
C TYR A 315 4.66 -14.11 -29.68
N ALA A 316 4.50 -15.37 -29.27
CA ALA A 316 3.30 -15.94 -28.67
C ALA A 316 3.43 -16.08 -27.13
N HIS A 317 4.20 -15.20 -26.49
CA HIS A 317 4.43 -15.19 -25.03
C HIS A 317 4.98 -16.55 -24.50
N GLU A 318 5.97 -17.07 -25.22
CA GLU A 318 6.62 -18.37 -24.99
C GLU A 318 7.66 -18.29 -23.87
N GLY A 319 7.61 -19.25 -22.94
CA GLY A 319 8.65 -19.39 -21.92
C GLY A 319 9.94 -19.98 -22.48
N ILE A 320 11.09 -19.61 -21.93
CA ILE A 320 12.40 -20.11 -22.41
C ILE A 320 12.56 -21.64 -22.32
N TYR A 321 11.77 -22.33 -21.50
CA TYR A 321 11.78 -23.79 -21.39
C TYR A 321 11.01 -24.47 -22.53
N GLN A 322 10.22 -23.72 -23.30
CA GLN A 322 9.44 -24.20 -24.43
C GLN A 322 10.20 -24.11 -25.75
N MET A 323 11.38 -23.46 -25.77
CA MET A 323 12.14 -23.17 -26.97
C MET A 323 13.58 -23.70 -26.90
N THR A 324 14.11 -24.10 -28.05
CA THR A 324 15.55 -24.24 -28.28
C THR A 324 16.19 -22.86 -28.49
N VAL A 325 17.52 -22.77 -28.39
CA VAL A 325 18.25 -21.51 -28.66
C VAL A 325 18.04 -21.01 -30.09
N ASP A 326 17.93 -21.92 -31.06
CA ASP A 326 17.63 -21.55 -32.44
C ASP A 326 16.23 -20.97 -32.59
N GLN A 327 15.23 -21.59 -31.95
CA GLN A 327 13.86 -21.08 -31.95
C GLN A 327 13.78 -19.71 -31.26
N GLU A 328 14.50 -19.52 -30.16
CA GLU A 328 14.57 -18.24 -29.45
C GLU A 328 15.13 -17.12 -30.35
N ARG A 329 16.20 -17.42 -31.10
CA ARG A 329 16.76 -16.49 -32.09
C ARG A 329 15.74 -16.14 -33.16
N ASP A 330 15.11 -17.15 -33.76
CA ASP A 330 14.15 -16.96 -34.85
C ASP A 330 12.95 -16.12 -34.37
N VAL A 331 12.47 -16.38 -33.14
CA VAL A 331 11.40 -15.60 -32.48
C VAL A 331 11.85 -14.16 -32.26
N LEU A 332 13.05 -13.93 -31.72
CA LEU A 332 13.57 -12.58 -31.47
C LEU A 332 13.70 -11.78 -32.78
N GLU A 333 14.31 -12.37 -33.81
CA GLU A 333 14.48 -11.74 -35.12
C GLU A 333 13.13 -11.41 -35.77
N LYS A 334 12.15 -12.32 -35.67
CA LYS A 334 10.79 -12.07 -36.16
C LYS A 334 10.12 -10.92 -35.41
N CYS A 335 10.25 -10.88 -34.09
CA CYS A 335 9.67 -9.80 -33.28
C CYS A 335 10.30 -8.44 -33.60
N ILE A 336 11.61 -8.39 -33.84
CA ILE A 336 12.31 -7.17 -34.28
C ILE A 336 11.74 -6.70 -35.63
N GLU A 337 11.55 -7.60 -36.59
CA GLU A 337 10.98 -7.29 -37.91
C GLU A 337 9.57 -6.68 -37.77
N VAL A 338 8.67 -7.36 -37.06
CA VAL A 338 7.27 -6.95 -36.87
C VAL A 338 7.19 -5.61 -36.14
N ALA A 339 7.93 -5.45 -35.04
CA ALA A 339 7.94 -4.22 -34.25
C ALA A 339 8.51 -3.05 -35.07
N THR A 340 9.58 -3.27 -35.83
CA THR A 340 10.18 -2.22 -36.68
C THR A 340 9.22 -1.75 -37.76
N LYS A 341 8.50 -2.69 -38.39
CA LYS A 341 7.47 -2.37 -39.41
C LYS A 341 6.33 -1.52 -38.84
N LEU A 342 5.91 -1.79 -37.61
CA LEU A 342 4.77 -1.12 -36.98
C LEU A 342 5.16 0.22 -36.32
N CYS A 343 6.34 0.29 -35.69
CA CYS A 343 6.81 1.47 -34.96
C CYS A 343 7.66 2.43 -35.81
N GLY A 344 8.15 1.99 -36.97
CA GLY A 344 9.09 2.74 -37.82
C GLY A 344 10.52 2.83 -37.26
N LYS A 345 10.78 2.28 -36.06
CA LYS A 345 12.10 2.20 -35.42
C LYS A 345 12.27 0.82 -34.77
N ALA A 346 13.51 0.36 -34.70
CA ALA A 346 13.83 -0.88 -34.01
C ALA A 346 13.56 -0.72 -32.49
N PRO A 347 12.96 -1.74 -31.84
CA PRO A 347 12.73 -1.72 -30.40
C PRO A 347 14.06 -1.77 -29.66
N ARG A 348 14.14 -1.10 -28.51
CA ARG A 348 15.35 -1.04 -27.67
C ARG A 348 15.17 -1.65 -26.28
N GLY A 349 13.93 -1.93 -25.89
CA GLY A 349 13.58 -2.62 -24.66
C GLY A 349 13.10 -4.04 -24.92
N TYR A 350 13.46 -4.94 -24.02
CA TYR A 350 12.99 -6.33 -24.02
C TYR A 350 12.49 -6.73 -22.62
N ARG A 351 11.40 -7.50 -22.59
CA ARG A 351 10.96 -8.23 -21.40
C ARG A 351 10.73 -9.68 -21.80
N ALA A 352 11.36 -10.62 -21.10
CA ALA A 352 11.14 -12.03 -21.34
C ALA A 352 9.75 -12.43 -20.85
N PRO A 353 8.96 -13.18 -21.65
CA PRO A 353 7.77 -13.84 -21.15
C PRO A 353 8.09 -14.64 -19.89
N MET A 354 7.16 -14.63 -18.93
CA MET A 354 7.29 -15.29 -17.62
C MET A 354 8.46 -14.83 -16.74
N TYR A 355 9.19 -13.76 -17.11
CA TYR A 355 10.39 -13.28 -16.41
C TYR A 355 11.49 -14.34 -16.32
N THR A 356 11.56 -15.20 -17.32
CA THR A 356 12.59 -16.25 -17.43
C THR A 356 13.45 -15.94 -18.64
N ILE A 357 14.75 -15.72 -18.43
CA ILE A 357 15.72 -15.36 -19.47
C ILE A 357 16.98 -16.22 -19.33
N ARG A 358 17.63 -16.57 -20.44
CA ARG A 358 18.91 -17.32 -20.46
C ARG A 358 20.07 -16.37 -20.77
N GLU A 359 21.28 -16.82 -20.47
CA GLU A 359 22.52 -16.16 -20.85
C GLU A 359 22.60 -15.99 -22.39
N THR A 360 22.16 -17.00 -23.15
CA THR A 360 22.06 -16.94 -24.61
C THR A 360 21.11 -15.84 -25.08
N THR A 361 19.98 -15.63 -24.39
CA THR A 361 19.07 -14.53 -24.68
C THR A 361 19.77 -13.19 -24.49
N VAL A 362 20.47 -13.02 -23.37
CA VAL A 362 21.19 -11.79 -23.05
C VAL A 362 22.27 -11.50 -24.11
N GLU A 363 23.01 -12.51 -24.55
CA GLU A 363 23.98 -12.40 -25.65
C GLU A 363 23.31 -11.93 -26.95
N MET A 364 22.16 -12.51 -27.30
CA MET A 364 21.38 -12.11 -28.48
C MET A 364 20.87 -10.67 -28.37
N LEU A 365 20.33 -10.27 -27.23
CA LEU A 365 19.89 -8.90 -26.99
C LEU A 365 21.05 -7.90 -27.16
N ARG A 366 22.24 -8.23 -26.64
CA ARG A 366 23.47 -7.44 -26.86
C ARG A 366 23.83 -7.37 -28.35
N LYS A 367 23.81 -8.51 -29.07
CA LYS A 367 24.10 -8.58 -30.52
C LYS A 367 23.15 -7.72 -31.35
N HIS A 368 21.88 -7.68 -30.99
CA HIS A 368 20.85 -6.86 -31.66
C HIS A 368 20.77 -5.43 -31.12
N LYS A 369 21.70 -5.01 -30.25
CA LYS A 369 21.83 -3.65 -29.71
C LYS A 369 20.62 -3.18 -28.90
N PHE A 370 19.96 -4.10 -28.20
CA PHE A 370 18.99 -3.72 -27.17
C PHE A 370 19.68 -2.88 -26.09
N LEU A 371 18.98 -1.86 -25.63
CA LEU A 371 19.48 -0.97 -24.59
C LEU A 371 19.31 -1.61 -23.21
N TYR A 372 18.15 -2.22 -22.97
CA TYR A 372 17.80 -2.76 -21.68
C TYR A 372 16.91 -4.02 -21.74
N ASP A 373 17.01 -4.82 -20.68
CA ASP A 373 16.07 -5.90 -20.31
C ASP A 373 15.33 -5.52 -19.03
N THR A 374 14.15 -6.08 -18.78
CA THR A 374 13.35 -5.84 -17.56
C THR A 374 12.80 -7.13 -16.93
N SER A 375 13.53 -8.24 -17.11
CA SER A 375 13.18 -9.59 -16.67
C SER A 375 13.84 -10.05 -15.35
N LEU A 376 15.06 -9.61 -15.04
CA LEU A 376 15.82 -10.02 -13.85
C LEU A 376 15.52 -9.19 -12.59
N MET A 377 15.84 -9.76 -11.41
CA MET A 377 15.31 -9.34 -10.10
C MET A 377 16.37 -9.03 -9.04
N HIS A 378 17.64 -8.79 -9.40
CA HIS A 378 18.73 -8.58 -8.43
C HIS A 378 18.58 -7.32 -7.59
N HIS A 379 17.91 -6.30 -8.11
CA HIS A 379 17.58 -5.07 -7.41
C HIS A 379 16.08 -4.77 -7.61
N ASP A 380 15.48 -3.94 -6.74
CA ASP A 380 14.03 -3.64 -6.76
C ASP A 380 13.66 -2.18 -7.05
N SER A 381 14.64 -1.26 -6.95
CA SER A 381 14.46 0.19 -7.05
C SER A 381 15.60 0.99 -7.75
N GLN A 382 16.63 0.32 -8.28
CA GLN A 382 17.73 0.92 -9.05
C GLN A 382 18.10 0.04 -10.27
N PRO A 383 18.35 0.63 -11.45
CA PRO A 383 18.88 -0.12 -12.59
C PRO A 383 20.27 -0.70 -12.29
N TYR A 384 20.63 -1.80 -12.94
CA TYR A 384 21.94 -2.42 -12.77
C TYR A 384 22.40 -3.12 -14.04
N TRP A 385 23.70 -3.34 -14.16
CA TRP A 385 24.26 -4.10 -15.28
C TRP A 385 23.89 -5.58 -15.20
N THR A 386 23.44 -6.16 -16.31
CA THR A 386 23.32 -7.62 -16.41
C THR A 386 24.67 -8.29 -16.08
N PRO A 387 24.69 -9.41 -15.34
CA PRO A 387 25.93 -10.13 -15.06
C PRO A 387 26.70 -10.43 -16.36
N SER A 388 28.02 -10.26 -16.32
CA SER A 388 28.89 -10.69 -17.40
C SER A 388 29.06 -12.21 -17.37
N ASP A 389 29.04 -12.84 -18.54
CA ASP A 389 29.23 -14.29 -18.69
C ASP A 389 30.68 -14.69 -18.38
N HIS A 390 30.99 -14.93 -17.09
CA HIS A 390 32.13 -15.77 -16.72
C HIS A 390 31.90 -16.56 -15.43
N GLN A 391 32.15 -17.87 -15.55
CA GLN A 391 32.10 -18.88 -14.53
C GLN A 391 33.01 -18.52 -13.35
N SER A 392 32.51 -18.70 -12.13
CA SER A 392 33.34 -19.26 -11.07
C SER A 392 32.56 -20.35 -10.35
N SER A 393 32.96 -21.59 -10.64
CA SER A 393 32.82 -22.68 -9.69
C SER A 393 33.44 -22.21 -8.39
N THR A 394 32.67 -22.26 -7.31
CA THR A 394 32.95 -21.75 -5.96
C THR A 394 32.52 -20.31 -5.66
N LEU A 395 31.72 -20.25 -4.60
CA LEU A 395 30.98 -19.15 -4.04
C LEU A 395 31.91 -18.09 -3.43
N ILE A 396 32.44 -17.15 -4.21
CA ILE A 396 32.99 -15.88 -3.71
C ILE A 396 32.74 -14.79 -4.78
N LEU A 397 31.88 -13.81 -4.47
CA LEU A 397 31.73 -12.58 -5.26
C LEU A 397 32.88 -11.61 -4.96
N PRO A 398 33.65 -11.11 -5.95
CA PRO A 398 34.47 -9.94 -5.77
C PRO A 398 33.89 -8.70 -6.47
N ARG A 399 34.23 -7.55 -5.87
CA ARG A 399 33.84 -6.18 -6.25
C ARG A 399 34.52 -5.67 -7.53
N THR A 400 33.78 -4.79 -8.21
CA THR A 400 34.21 -3.60 -9.01
C THR A 400 34.82 -3.79 -10.41
N PRO A 401 34.70 -2.76 -11.29
CA PRO A 401 34.27 -2.91 -12.68
C PRO A 401 35.39 -2.79 -13.71
N ARG A 402 35.15 -3.26 -14.96
CA ARG A 402 35.32 -2.47 -16.20
C ARG A 402 35.05 -3.25 -17.50
N LEU A 403 34.44 -2.50 -18.42
CA LEU A 403 34.45 -2.55 -19.89
C LEU A 403 34.10 -3.87 -20.60
N GLY A 404 32.86 -3.91 -21.10
CA GLY A 404 32.43 -4.79 -22.18
C GLY A 404 30.91 -4.74 -22.32
N TYR A 405 30.42 -4.01 -23.32
CA TYR A 405 29.02 -3.88 -23.78
C TYR A 405 27.94 -4.55 -22.92
N THR A 406 27.26 -3.75 -22.12
CA THR A 406 26.52 -4.25 -20.97
C THR A 406 25.04 -3.91 -21.16
N LEU A 407 24.16 -4.93 -21.23
CA LEU A 407 22.71 -4.74 -21.31
C LEU A 407 22.25 -4.21 -19.95
N LEU A 408 21.51 -3.10 -19.93
CA LEU A 408 20.97 -2.55 -18.69
C LEU A 408 19.76 -3.36 -18.23
N GLN A 409 19.71 -3.69 -16.95
CA GLN A 409 18.56 -4.33 -16.34
C GLN A 409 17.67 -3.30 -15.62
N LEU A 410 16.41 -3.21 -16.04
CA LEU A 410 15.35 -2.42 -15.41
C LEU A 410 14.38 -3.34 -14.65
N LEU A 411 14.68 -3.55 -13.37
CA LEU A 411 13.78 -3.93 -12.27
C LEU A 411 12.41 -4.58 -12.58
N HIS A 412 12.23 -5.85 -12.19
CA HIS A 412 10.95 -6.44 -11.75
C HIS A 412 11.21 -7.49 -10.64
N ARG A 413 10.34 -7.65 -9.63
CA ARG A 413 10.45 -8.69 -8.58
C ARG A 413 9.19 -9.56 -8.52
N GLN A 414 9.37 -10.89 -8.45
CA GLN A 414 8.31 -11.93 -8.42
C GLN A 414 7.63 -12.12 -7.05
N ASN A 415 8.20 -11.59 -5.94
CA ASN A 415 7.74 -11.91 -4.57
C ASN A 415 6.76 -10.89 -3.96
N LEU A 416 6.16 -10.02 -4.77
CA LEU A 416 5.03 -9.19 -4.38
C LEU A 416 3.86 -9.49 -5.31
N PRO A 417 2.59 -9.33 -4.87
CA PRO A 417 1.44 -9.40 -5.74
C PRO A 417 1.71 -8.62 -7.01
N LYS A 418 1.87 -9.37 -8.10
CA LYS A 418 1.89 -8.83 -9.44
C LYS A 418 0.70 -7.86 -9.58
N GLY A 419 0.73 -7.02 -10.61
CA GLY A 419 -0.54 -6.61 -11.25
C GLY A 419 -1.46 -7.82 -11.57
N ASN A 420 -0.93 -9.05 -11.58
CA ASN A 420 -1.63 -10.33 -11.75
C ASN A 420 -2.18 -10.96 -10.46
N ILE A 421 -2.02 -10.38 -9.27
CA ILE A 421 -2.85 -10.82 -8.13
C ILE A 421 -4.30 -10.32 -8.29
N LEU A 422 -4.50 -9.29 -9.11
CA LEU A 422 -5.79 -8.85 -9.58
C LEU A 422 -6.29 -9.83 -10.64
N SER A 423 -7.44 -10.48 -10.38
CA SER A 423 -8.30 -11.20 -11.34
C SER A 423 -7.69 -12.04 -12.45
N TRP A 424 -6.42 -12.42 -12.36
CA TRP A 424 -5.77 -13.24 -13.36
C TRP A 424 -6.01 -14.70 -13.05
N ARG A 425 -7.18 -15.18 -13.46
CA ARG A 425 -7.60 -16.57 -13.28
C ARG A 425 -7.10 -17.41 -14.44
N PHE A 426 -6.11 -18.27 -14.19
CA PHE A 426 -5.79 -19.40 -15.06
C PHE A 426 -6.52 -20.65 -14.54
N PRO A 427 -7.54 -21.15 -15.25
CA PRO A 427 -8.29 -22.31 -14.80
C PRO A 427 -7.41 -23.55 -14.60
N ALA A 428 -6.33 -23.68 -15.38
CA ALA A 428 -5.46 -24.86 -15.42
C ALA A 428 -4.16 -24.73 -14.59
N VAL A 429 -3.96 -23.65 -13.83
CA VAL A 429 -2.73 -23.45 -13.03
C VAL A 429 -3.05 -23.55 -11.54
N ALA A 430 -2.42 -24.49 -10.84
CA ALA A 430 -2.68 -24.77 -9.42
C ALA A 430 -2.45 -23.57 -8.48
N ASN A 431 -1.53 -22.66 -8.84
CA ASN A 431 -1.22 -21.43 -8.09
C ASN A 431 -1.93 -20.19 -8.66
N SER A 432 -3.01 -20.37 -9.42
CA SER A 432 -3.79 -19.25 -9.91
C SER A 432 -4.41 -18.47 -8.75
N ASN A 433 -4.31 -17.15 -8.84
CA ASN A 433 -5.07 -16.24 -7.99
C ASN A 433 -6.22 -15.64 -8.81
N GLY A 434 -6.79 -14.52 -8.36
CA GLY A 434 -7.80 -13.77 -9.12
C GLY A 434 -8.85 -13.07 -8.27
N TYR A 435 -8.92 -13.36 -6.97
CA TYR A 435 -9.97 -12.81 -6.10
C TYR A 435 -9.44 -11.82 -5.06
N VAL A 436 -8.18 -11.41 -5.17
CA VAL A 436 -7.61 -10.45 -4.24
C VAL A 436 -8.15 -9.06 -4.54
N SER A 437 -8.58 -8.37 -3.49
CA SER A 437 -9.14 -7.02 -3.58
C SER A 437 -8.13 -6.05 -4.20
N THR A 438 -8.62 -5.23 -5.13
CA THR A 438 -7.84 -4.13 -5.72
C THR A 438 -7.32 -3.15 -4.68
N ARG A 439 -8.01 -3.03 -3.53
CA ARG A 439 -7.57 -2.17 -2.42
C ARG A 439 -6.30 -2.70 -1.75
N VAL A 440 -6.18 -4.02 -1.61
CA VAL A 440 -4.99 -4.63 -1.00
C VAL A 440 -3.77 -4.41 -1.90
N VAL A 441 -3.91 -4.65 -3.22
CA VAL A 441 -2.82 -4.44 -4.17
C VAL A 441 -2.40 -2.98 -4.22
N GLU A 442 -3.37 -2.05 -4.24
CA GLU A 442 -3.11 -0.61 -4.19
C GLU A 442 -2.32 -0.20 -2.95
N GLU A 443 -2.71 -0.64 -1.76
CA GLU A 443 -1.99 -0.32 -0.52
C GLU A 443 -0.59 -0.92 -0.50
N MET A 444 -0.40 -2.15 -1.02
CA MET A 444 0.93 -2.75 -1.11
C MET A 444 1.88 -1.96 -2.03
N TRP A 445 1.35 -1.39 -3.12
CA TRP A 445 2.14 -0.49 -3.98
C TRP A 445 2.50 0.81 -3.24
N LYS A 446 1.55 1.41 -2.52
CA LYS A 446 1.81 2.62 -1.72
C LYS A 446 2.83 2.36 -0.61
N ASP A 447 2.71 1.24 0.11
CA ASP A 447 3.64 0.86 1.17
C ASP A 447 5.07 0.68 0.63
N LYS A 448 5.22 0.01 -0.52
CA LYS A 448 6.52 -0.10 -1.19
C LYS A 448 7.09 1.28 -1.55
N PHE A 449 6.26 2.15 -2.15
CA PHE A 449 6.69 3.50 -2.51
C PHE A 449 7.12 4.30 -1.27
N LEU A 450 6.33 4.27 -0.19
CA LEU A 450 6.62 5.00 1.05
C LEU A 450 7.89 4.48 1.72
N TRP A 451 8.10 3.16 1.74
CA TRP A 451 9.33 2.59 2.27
C TRP A 451 10.55 3.03 1.46
N LEU A 452 10.48 2.99 0.13
CA LEU A 452 11.55 3.50 -0.74
C LEU A 452 11.75 5.01 -0.57
N TRP A 453 10.68 5.78 -0.44
CA TRP A 453 10.73 7.21 -0.17
C TRP A 453 11.48 7.54 1.13
N GLU A 454 11.37 6.71 2.16
CA GLU A 454 12.09 6.90 3.42
C GLU A 454 13.52 6.39 3.37
N ASN A 455 13.75 5.24 2.73
CA ASN A 455 14.96 4.44 2.89
C ASN A 455 15.88 4.41 1.66
N ALA A 456 15.36 4.61 0.46
CA ALA A 456 16.19 4.66 -0.73
C ALA A 456 17.09 5.90 -0.67
N LYS A 457 18.38 5.65 -0.85
CA LYS A 457 19.38 6.67 -1.13
C LYS A 457 19.86 6.37 -2.54
N GLY A 458 19.87 7.36 -3.42
CA GLY A 458 20.58 7.23 -4.69
C GLY A 458 22.02 6.77 -4.41
N GLU A 459 22.62 6.00 -5.31
CA GLU A 459 24.02 5.57 -5.15
C GLU A 459 24.88 6.79 -4.81
N GLU A 460 25.65 6.71 -3.72
CA GLU A 460 26.46 7.81 -3.20
C GLU A 460 27.38 8.33 -4.31
N GLY A 461 27.05 9.48 -4.89
CA GLY A 461 28.02 10.31 -5.61
C GLY A 461 27.66 10.88 -6.98
N ASN A 462 26.56 10.49 -7.66
CA ASN A 462 26.21 11.17 -8.93
C ASN A 462 24.81 10.91 -9.53
N SER A 463 23.92 10.14 -8.90
CA SER A 463 22.66 9.77 -9.55
C SER A 463 21.68 10.96 -9.63
N THR A 464 21.16 11.21 -10.82
CA THR A 464 20.07 12.17 -11.08
C THR A 464 18.72 11.75 -10.46
N THR A 465 18.60 10.49 -10.03
CA THR A 465 17.36 9.86 -9.56
C THR A 465 17.56 9.16 -8.21
N ASP A 466 16.70 9.42 -7.22
CA ASP A 466 16.76 8.77 -5.90
C ASP A 466 16.41 7.27 -5.97
N PHE A 467 15.36 6.94 -6.72
CA PHE A 467 14.97 5.57 -7.06
C PHE A 467 14.00 5.52 -8.23
N VAL A 468 13.97 4.37 -8.89
CA VAL A 468 12.98 4.03 -9.92
C VAL A 468 11.86 3.19 -9.27
N PHE A 469 10.61 3.58 -9.51
CA PHE A 469 9.43 2.87 -9.03
C PHE A 469 8.72 2.16 -10.20
N PRO A 470 9.04 0.88 -10.47
CA PRO A 470 8.39 0.12 -11.52
C PRO A 470 6.98 -0.31 -11.10
N ILE A 471 6.01 -0.07 -11.99
CA ILE A 471 4.64 -0.56 -11.85
C ILE A 471 4.27 -1.29 -13.13
N LEU A 472 3.84 -2.54 -12.97
CA LEU A 472 3.37 -3.37 -14.06
C LEU A 472 1.86 -3.55 -14.03
N MET A 473 1.25 -3.31 -15.16
CA MET A 473 -0.15 -3.60 -15.43
C MET A 473 -0.26 -4.43 -16.72
N HIS A 474 -1.44 -5.00 -16.93
CA HIS A 474 -1.74 -5.77 -18.14
C HIS A 474 -3.14 -5.38 -18.61
N PRO A 475 -3.37 -5.17 -19.91
CA PRO A 475 -4.69 -4.88 -20.44
C PRO A 475 -5.77 -5.89 -20.07
N ASP A 476 -5.40 -7.16 -19.95
CA ASP A 476 -6.33 -8.25 -19.71
C ASP A 476 -6.99 -8.13 -18.31
N THR A 477 -6.29 -7.58 -17.31
CA THR A 477 -6.86 -7.34 -15.97
C THR A 477 -7.05 -5.87 -15.65
N SER A 478 -6.04 -5.03 -15.83
CA SER A 478 -6.11 -3.61 -15.47
C SER A 478 -7.09 -2.83 -16.35
N GLY A 479 -7.44 -3.37 -17.54
CA GLY A 479 -8.50 -2.83 -18.41
C GLY A 479 -9.93 -3.23 -18.03
N MET A 480 -10.12 -4.13 -17.05
CA MET A 480 -11.45 -4.52 -16.57
C MET A 480 -12.13 -3.37 -15.82
N ALA A 481 -13.44 -3.21 -16.00
CA ALA A 481 -14.18 -2.06 -15.48
C ALA A 481 -14.11 -1.91 -13.95
N HIS A 482 -14.05 -3.02 -13.22
CA HIS A 482 -13.96 -3.02 -11.75
C HIS A 482 -12.52 -2.88 -11.22
N ILE A 483 -11.50 -2.96 -12.10
CA ILE A 483 -10.08 -2.87 -11.73
C ILE A 483 -9.47 -1.54 -12.16
N ILE A 484 -9.86 -1.00 -13.31
CA ILE A 484 -9.26 0.22 -13.86
C ILE A 484 -9.32 1.41 -12.88
N GLY A 485 -10.34 1.46 -12.01
CA GLY A 485 -10.42 2.47 -10.96
C GLY A 485 -9.26 2.40 -9.95
N MET A 486 -8.61 1.26 -9.76
CA MET A 486 -7.37 1.12 -8.98
C MET A 486 -6.20 1.80 -9.69
N SER A 487 -6.06 1.58 -11.00
CA SER A 487 -5.05 2.23 -11.83
C SER A 487 -5.20 3.76 -11.80
N GLU A 488 -6.43 4.27 -11.88
CA GLU A 488 -6.69 5.71 -11.73
C GLU A 488 -6.26 6.25 -10.36
N ARG A 489 -6.57 5.52 -9.27
CA ARG A 489 -6.24 5.96 -7.91
C ARG A 489 -4.75 5.97 -7.65
N ILE A 490 -4.00 4.95 -8.08
CA ILE A 490 -2.56 4.92 -7.89
C ILE A 490 -1.87 6.02 -8.71
N ILE A 491 -2.28 6.24 -9.97
CA ILE A 491 -1.73 7.32 -10.80
C ILE A 491 -2.03 8.69 -10.17
N LYS A 492 -3.27 8.91 -9.71
CA LYS A 492 -3.65 10.14 -9.02
C LYS A 492 -2.83 10.36 -7.75
N TRP A 493 -2.63 9.30 -6.97
CA TRP A 493 -1.83 9.34 -5.75
C TRP A 493 -0.36 9.67 -6.06
N LEU A 494 0.25 9.02 -7.05
CA LEU A 494 1.64 9.32 -7.47
C LEU A 494 1.79 10.77 -7.96
N LYS A 495 0.85 11.27 -8.77
CA LYS A 495 0.85 12.67 -9.23
C LYS A 495 0.69 13.68 -8.08
N SER A 496 0.08 13.30 -6.96
CA SER A 496 -0.07 14.20 -5.79
C SER A 496 1.25 14.52 -5.08
N TRP A 497 2.34 13.81 -5.40
CA TRP A 497 3.70 14.11 -4.91
C TRP A 497 4.40 15.24 -5.68
N GLY A 498 3.72 15.86 -6.65
CA GLY A 498 4.20 17.03 -7.39
C GLY A 498 5.49 16.75 -8.16
N ASP A 499 6.36 17.75 -8.22
CA ASP A 499 7.62 17.72 -8.99
C ASP A 499 8.66 16.72 -8.48
N SER A 500 8.37 16.02 -7.38
CA SER A 500 9.24 14.94 -6.91
C SER A 500 9.02 13.64 -7.68
N VAL A 501 7.88 13.47 -8.35
CA VAL A 501 7.50 12.23 -9.04
C VAL A 501 7.24 12.49 -10.51
N GLU A 502 8.04 11.85 -11.36
CA GLU A 502 7.92 11.95 -12.80
C GLU A 502 7.67 10.58 -13.43
N PHE A 503 6.79 10.52 -14.43
CA PHE A 503 6.58 9.32 -15.23
C PHE A 503 7.54 9.33 -16.41
N HIS A 504 8.22 8.21 -16.64
CA HIS A 504 9.24 8.08 -17.68
C HIS A 504 9.09 6.75 -18.42
N LYS A 505 9.48 6.75 -19.70
CA LYS A 505 9.67 5.51 -20.45
C LYS A 505 10.85 4.74 -19.86
N HIS A 506 10.81 3.43 -19.98
CA HIS A 506 11.93 2.58 -19.59
C HIS A 506 13.19 2.93 -20.42
N GLU A 507 13.05 3.21 -21.72
CA GLU A 507 14.17 3.68 -22.55
C GLU A 507 14.79 4.98 -22.02
N ASP A 508 14.00 5.96 -21.57
CA ASP A 508 14.51 7.24 -21.06
C ASP A 508 15.26 7.03 -19.73
N ILE A 509 14.68 6.26 -18.81
CA ILE A 509 15.33 5.87 -17.56
C ILE A 509 16.66 5.16 -17.84
N ALA A 510 16.68 4.25 -18.82
CA ALA A 510 17.87 3.53 -19.22
C ALA A 510 18.97 4.46 -19.75
N GLN A 511 18.62 5.37 -20.65
CA GLN A 511 19.58 6.31 -21.24
C GLN A 511 20.18 7.25 -20.20
N GLU A 512 19.33 7.80 -19.32
CA GLU A 512 19.79 8.70 -18.26
C GLU A 512 20.68 7.97 -17.25
N TRP A 513 20.30 6.77 -16.82
CA TRP A 513 21.14 5.97 -15.95
C TRP A 513 22.50 5.68 -16.60
N LEU A 514 22.54 5.35 -17.89
CA LEU A 514 23.79 5.13 -18.62
C LEU A 514 24.64 6.40 -18.76
N ALA A 515 24.02 7.58 -18.80
CA ALA A 515 24.74 8.85 -18.82
C ALA A 515 25.39 9.12 -17.46
N ASP A 516 24.72 8.77 -16.36
CA ASP A 516 25.23 8.93 -14.98
C ASP A 516 26.42 8.00 -14.67
N GLN A 517 26.61 6.93 -15.44
CA GLN A 517 27.72 5.96 -15.28
C GLN A 517 29.01 6.34 -16.05
N LYS A 518 29.01 7.44 -16.81
CA LYS A 518 30.17 7.96 -17.56
C LYS A 518 30.90 9.02 -16.75
#